data_AF-A0A1C9CG21-F1
#
_entry.id   AF-A0A1C9CG21-F1
#
_cell.length_a   1.000
_cell.length_b   1.000
_cell.length_c   1.000
_cell.angle_alpha   90.00
_cell.angle_beta   90.00
_cell.angle_gamma   90.00
#
_symmetry.space_group_name_H-M   'P 1'
#
loop_
_entity.id
_entity.type
_entity.pdbx_description
1 polymer ?
#
loop_
_entity_poly.entity_id
_entity_poly.type
_entity_poly.pdbx_seq_one_letter_code
_entity_poly.pdbx_strand_id
1 'polypeptide(L)' 'MISQTIQNNEIIYKTEELLHSSSNRYSLTLKVAQRAKRKKYEDLDIVTEPEIKPVIRAIIEMANELTI' A
#
# COMPACT_ATOMS: atom_id res chain seq x y z
N MET A 1 14.85 3.61 -16.16
CA MET A 1 15.22 2.71 -15.04
C MET A 1 15.30 3.44 -13.69
N ILE A 2 15.78 4.69 -13.62
CA ILE A 2 15.85 5.46 -12.34
C ILE A 2 14.47 5.61 -11.66
N SER A 3 13.39 5.82 -12.40
CA SER A 3 12.04 5.98 -11.82
C SER A 3 11.51 4.75 -11.09
N GLN A 4 11.79 3.53 -11.57
CA GLN A 4 11.32 2.30 -10.91
C GLN A 4 12.00 2.12 -9.55
N THR A 5 13.29 2.45 -9.46
CA THR A 5 14.07 2.35 -8.22
C THR A 5 13.61 3.36 -7.18
N ILE A 6 13.27 4.59 -7.58
CA ILE A 6 12.71 5.62 -6.70
C ILE A 6 11.36 5.14 -6.13
N GLN A 7 10.49 4.56 -6.96
CA GLN A 7 9.21 4.01 -6.48
C GLN A 7 9.40 2.81 -5.55
N ASN A 8 10.38 1.94 -5.80
CA ASN A 8 10.67 0.83 -4.89
C ASN A 8 11.13 1.31 -3.51
N ASN A 9 11.97 2.33 -3.46
CA ASN A 9 12.44 2.89 -2.19
C ASN A 9 11.30 3.55 -1.40
N GLU A 10 10.43 4.28 -2.08
CA GLU A 10 9.25 4.90 -1.45
C GLU A 10 8.37 3.86 -0.75
N ILE A 11 8.11 2.73 -1.40
CA ILE A 11 7.31 1.64 -0.81
C ILE A 11 7.97 1.09 0.46
N ILE A 12 9.30 0.94 0.46
CA ILE A 12 10.05 0.47 1.63
C ILE A 12 9.89 1.47 2.78
N TYR A 13 10.13 2.77 2.53
CA TYR A 13 9.98 3.80 3.56
C TYR A 13 8.57 3.87 4.13
N LYS A 14 7.54 3.83 3.27
CA LYS A 14 6.12 3.82 3.71
C LYS A 14 5.77 2.56 4.50
N THR A 15 6.36 1.42 4.16
CA THR A 15 6.17 0.18 4.91
C THR A 15 6.79 0.30 6.31
N GLU A 16 7.99 0.87 6.43
CA GLU A 16 8.64 1.10 7.71
C GLU A 16 7.86 2.10 8.58
N GLU A 17 7.35 3.21 8.01
CA GLU A 17 6.47 4.16 8.74
C GLU A 17 5.26 3.45 9.36
N LEU A 18 4.57 2.61 8.58
CA LEU A 18 3.43 1.83 9.07
C LEU A 18 3.84 0.85 10.17
N LEU A 19 4.94 0.14 10.00
CA LEU A 19 5.46 -0.81 10.99
C LEU A 19 5.84 -0.13 12.30
N HIS A 20 6.40 1.08 12.24
CA HIS A 20 6.75 1.88 13.41
C HIS A 20 5.53 2.46 14.13
N SER A 21 4.48 2.84 13.38
CA SER A 21 3.25 3.38 13.96
C SER A 21 2.37 2.32 14.65
N SER A 22 2.52 1.04 14.29
CA SER A 22 1.66 -0.03 14.79
C SER A 22 2.30 -0.78 15.96
N SER A 23 1.57 -0.86 17.08
CA SER A 23 1.93 -1.70 18.22
C SER A 23 1.74 -3.21 17.95
N ASN A 24 1.03 -3.58 16.89
CA ASN A 24 0.76 -4.97 16.52
C ASN A 24 0.93 -5.19 15.01
N ARG A 25 2.00 -5.89 14.64
CA ARG A 25 2.35 -6.20 13.25
C ARG A 25 1.32 -7.09 12.56
N TYR A 26 0.71 -8.05 13.27
CA TYR A 26 -0.34 -8.90 12.71
C TYR A 26 -1.59 -8.08 12.34
N SER A 27 -2.04 -7.21 13.25
CA SER A 27 -3.20 -6.35 13.01
C SER A 27 -2.96 -5.41 11.83
N LEU A 28 -1.76 -4.82 11.74
CA LEU A 28 -1.37 -3.99 10.60
C LEU A 28 -1.41 -4.77 9.28
N THR A 29 -0.77 -5.94 9.23
CA THR A 29 -0.77 -6.79 8.02
C THR A 29 -2.19 -7.16 7.59
N LEU A 30 -3.07 -7.48 8.55
CA LEU A 30 -4.47 -7.78 8.26
C LEU A 30 -5.20 -6.56 7.68
N LYS A 31 -5.01 -5.37 8.23
CA LYS A 31 -5.61 -4.12 7.72
C LYS A 31 -5.14 -3.81 6.29
N VAL A 32 -3.83 -3.91 6.03
CA VAL A 32 -3.25 -3.72 4.70
C VAL A 32 -3.85 -4.72 3.71
N ALA A 33 -3.91 -6.01 4.07
CA ALA A 33 -4.48 -7.05 3.22
C ALA A 33 -5.97 -6.83 2.94
N GLN A 34 -6.75 -6.42 3.96
CA GLN A 34 -8.18 -6.11 3.80
C GLN A 34 -8.40 -4.92 2.86
N ARG A 35 -7.60 -3.85 2.99
CA ARG A 35 -7.70 -2.68 2.11
C ARG A 35 -7.27 -3.01 0.68
N ALA A 36 -6.17 -3.74 0.51
CA ALA A 36 -5.72 -4.21 -0.80
C ALA A 36 -6.76 -5.11 -1.48
N LYS A 37 -7.40 -5.99 -0.70
CA LYS A 37 -8.50 -6.84 -1.19
C LYS A 37 -9.65 -5.98 -1.70
N ARG A 38 -10.14 -4.99 -0.94
CA ARG A 38 -11.24 -4.10 -1.35
C ARG A 38 -10.91 -3.37 -2.67
N LYS A 39 -9.73 -2.79 -2.78
CA LYS A 39 -9.27 -2.10 -3.99
C LYS A 39 -9.26 -2.98 -5.23
N LYS A 40 -8.84 -4.24 -5.09
CA LYS A 40 -8.90 -5.21 -6.19
C LYS A 40 -10.33 -5.40 -6.72
N TYR A 41 -11.34 -5.31 -5.87
CA TYR A 41 -12.75 -5.46 -6.26
C TYR A 41 -13.40 -4.14 -6.70
N GLU A 42 -12.95 -3.00 -6.17
CA GLU A 42 -13.38 -1.66 -6.61
C GLU A 42 -12.89 -1.35 -8.03
N ASP A 43 -11.69 -1.80 -8.39
CA ASP A 43 -11.09 -1.59 -9.72
C ASP A 43 -11.61 -2.60 -10.78
N LEU A 44 -12.59 -3.48 -10.47
CA LEU A 44 -13.10 -4.50 -11.41
C LEU A 44 -13.90 -3.93 -12.59
N ASP A 45 -14.45 -2.72 -12.44
CA ASP A 45 -15.16 -2.03 -13.52
C ASP A 45 -14.21 -1.35 -14.53
N ILE A 46 -12.89 -1.45 -14.30
CA ILE A 46 -11.86 -0.88 -15.16
C ILE A 46 -11.44 -1.94 -16.18
N VAL A 47 -11.64 -1.66 -17.47
CA VAL A 47 -11.25 -2.54 -18.59
C VAL A 47 -9.72 -2.73 -18.68
N THR A 48 -8.96 -1.84 -18.06
CA THR A 48 -7.49 -1.86 -18.03
C THR A 48 -6.94 -2.37 -16.70
N GLU A 49 -5.91 -3.21 -16.80
CA GLU A 49 -5.21 -3.75 -15.63
C GLU A 49 -4.55 -2.63 -14.80
N PRO A 50 -4.63 -2.65 -13.46
CA PRO A 50 -4.05 -1.59 -12.63
C PRO A 50 -2.52 -1.52 -12.79
N GLU A 51 -1.98 -0.32 -13.00
CA GLU A 51 -0.53 -0.09 -13.10
C GLU A 51 0.23 -0.43 -11.81
N ILE A 52 -0.46 -0.40 -10.66
CA ILE A 52 0.12 -0.63 -9.34
C ILE A 52 -0.61 -1.78 -8.66
N LYS A 53 0.16 -2.72 -8.07
CA LYS A 53 -0.41 -3.81 -7.29
C LYS A 53 -1.26 -3.26 -6.14
N PRO A 54 -2.48 -3.77 -5.88
CA PRO A 54 -3.37 -3.25 -4.83
C PRO A 54 -2.74 -3.20 -3.42
N VAL A 55 -1.82 -4.11 -3.12
CA VAL A 55 -1.07 -4.13 -1.85
C VAL A 55 -0.14 -2.92 -1.72
N ILE A 56 0.56 -2.56 -2.80
CA ILE A 56 1.45 -1.39 -2.83
C ILE A 56 0.64 -0.11 -2.63
N ARG A 57 -0.47 0.01 -3.36
CA ARG A 57 -1.40 1.14 -3.23
C ARG A 57 -1.95 1.26 -1.81
N ALA A 58 -2.33 0.15 -1.18
CA ALA A 58 -2.80 0.15 0.20
C ALA A 58 -1.74 0.63 1.19
N ILE A 59 -0.47 0.19 1.05
CA ILE A 59 0.64 0.63 1.89
C ILE A 59 0.86 2.14 1.78
N ILE A 60 0.96 2.66 0.55
CA ILE A 60 1.22 4.10 0.33
C ILE A 60 0.09 4.96 0.90
N GLU A 61 -1.16 4.63 0.60
CA GLU A 61 -2.31 5.39 1.10
C GLU A 61 -2.42 5.35 2.63
N MET A 62 -2.31 4.16 3.23
CA MET A 62 -2.39 4.02 4.69
C MET A 62 -1.26 4.75 5.40
N ALA A 63 -0.05 4.77 4.82
CA ALA A 63 1.06 5.51 5.40
C ALA A 63 0.86 7.03 5.28
N ASN A 64 0.33 7.51 4.15
CA ASN A 64 -0.01 8.93 3.98
C ASN A 64 -1.12 9.38 4.96
N GLU A 65 -2.09 8.50 5.27
CA GLU A 65 -3.13 8.75 6.29
C GLU A 65 -2.55 8.97 7.70
N LEU A 66 -1.32 8.51 8.00
CA LEU A 66 -0.64 8.75 9.29
C LEU A 66 0.02 10.12 9.41
N THR A 67 0.30 10.78 8.28
CA THR A 67 1.04 12.05 8.23
C THR A 67 0.10 13.28 8.22
N ILE A 68 -1.21 13.08 8.37
CA ILE A 68 -2.26 14.12 8.38
C ILE A 68 -2.61 14.53 9.81
#